data_AF-A0ABC9BHP3-F1
#
_entry.id   AF-A0ABC9BHP3-F1
#
_cell.length_a   1.000
_cell.length_b   1.000
_cell.length_c   1.000
_cell.angle_alpha   90.00
_cell.angle_beta   90.00
_cell.angle_gamma   90.00
#
_symmetry.space_group_name_H-M   'P 1'
#
loop_
_entity.id
_entity.type
_entity.pdbx_description
1 polymer ?
#
loop_
_entity_poly.entity_id
_entity_poly.type
_entity_poly.pdbx_seq_one_letter_code
_entity_poly.pdbx_strand_id
1 'polypeptide(L)'
;MDNAAKVPYQAVLTEIDSTEWPTDFDGSKLDLRPFQYHMGKLDPVTVMVKRGTKDNQISSSTYEILRGVKLPNVHPVEIFYDKGYGWLVIPCIDGTLMGWMQSEHGKSMFQGEGDEKQMSQQFRDMLIDICNGLDKLSQKRIFPRKFGIGDIYIKLVSGIPKIRLLLTDVQKKEFSPSNVDFRGKLDDIITKCCEIRSIQLNHLSRQFKWCISADPKNFSWITQSLPDFLKSYPNAWTTREKECYLMNIVSGGHLPWHGVKSRIRGSPNDDLKEKGSPIDWPRNIHGSVIPELLKIIQLGGKWVKNPDDRFDYIHQCRNCYKHFSELPAENQSDLGGSPQGLIAKMEEWDPNIWIKLYHIFGALVRM
;
A
#
# COMPACT_ATOMS: atom_id res chain seq x y z
N MET A 1 -13.38 -66.31 -5.78
CA MET A 1 -13.09 -65.17 -4.87
C MET A 1 -12.06 -64.32 -5.59
N ASP A 2 -12.53 -63.46 -6.49
CA ASP A 2 -11.64 -62.57 -7.24
C ASP A 2 -11.54 -61.23 -6.53
N ASN A 3 -10.30 -60.90 -6.17
CA ASN A 3 -9.87 -59.63 -5.62
C ASN A 3 -10.11 -58.51 -6.63
N ALA A 4 -11.27 -57.86 -6.55
CA ALA A 4 -11.44 -56.52 -7.09
C ALA A 4 -10.69 -55.53 -6.18
N ALA A 5 -9.39 -55.39 -6.41
CA ALA A 5 -8.61 -54.31 -5.85
C ALA A 5 -9.29 -52.98 -6.21
N LYS A 6 -9.83 -52.29 -5.21
CA LYS A 6 -10.37 -50.94 -5.35
C LYS A 6 -9.24 -50.05 -5.86
N VAL A 7 -9.27 -49.72 -7.15
CA VAL A 7 -8.45 -48.67 -7.73
C VAL A 7 -8.71 -47.40 -6.90
N PRO A 8 -7.69 -46.78 -6.30
CA PRO A 8 -7.88 -45.56 -5.53
C PRO A 8 -8.48 -44.51 -6.47
N TYR A 9 -9.48 -43.75 -5.98
CA TYR A 9 -10.18 -42.71 -6.74
C TYR A 9 -9.16 -41.80 -7.46
N GLN A 10 -8.96 -42.05 -8.75
CA GLN A 10 -7.96 -41.34 -9.53
C GLN A 10 -8.55 -39.98 -9.90
N ALA A 11 -7.88 -38.91 -9.50
CA ALA A 11 -8.28 -37.58 -9.89
C ALA A 11 -8.02 -37.39 -11.39
N VAL A 12 -9.04 -36.96 -12.13
CA VAL A 12 -8.96 -36.75 -13.59
C VAL A 12 -9.24 -35.30 -13.91
N LEU A 13 -8.38 -34.72 -14.75
CA LEU A 13 -8.52 -33.36 -15.24
C LEU A 13 -8.96 -33.40 -16.71
N THR A 14 -10.15 -32.89 -17.00
CA THR A 14 -10.77 -32.90 -18.34
C THR A 14 -10.90 -31.46 -18.83
N GLU A 15 -10.41 -31.15 -20.02
CA GLU A 15 -10.49 -29.80 -20.60
C GLU A 15 -11.96 -29.47 -20.90
N ILE A 16 -12.42 -28.31 -20.43
CA ILE A 16 -13.73 -27.78 -20.82
C ILE A 16 -13.53 -27.18 -22.22
N ASP A 17 -14.42 -27.52 -23.16
CA ASP A 17 -14.41 -27.17 -24.59
C ASP A 17 -13.35 -26.13 -25.02
N SER A 18 -12.42 -26.55 -25.89
CA SER A 18 -11.25 -25.76 -26.32
C SER A 18 -11.56 -24.41 -26.99
N THR A 19 -12.83 -24.17 -27.32
CA THR A 19 -13.34 -22.95 -27.98
C THR A 19 -13.70 -21.84 -26.97
N GLU A 20 -14.05 -22.17 -25.73
CA GLU A 20 -14.41 -21.20 -24.68
C GLU A 20 -13.19 -20.83 -23.83
N TRP A 21 -12.46 -19.80 -24.26
CA TRP A 21 -11.40 -19.22 -23.44
C TRP A 21 -12.00 -18.30 -22.38
N PRO A 22 -11.55 -18.39 -21.12
CA PRO A 22 -11.86 -17.39 -20.12
C PRO A 22 -11.41 -16.02 -20.60
N THR A 23 -12.31 -15.06 -20.52
CA THR A 23 -12.08 -13.69 -20.94
C THR A 23 -11.66 -12.87 -19.72
N ASP A 24 -10.64 -12.03 -19.88
CA ASP A 24 -10.24 -11.05 -18.88
C ASP A 24 -11.19 -9.83 -18.92
N PHE A 25 -11.05 -8.90 -17.98
CA PHE A 25 -11.96 -7.74 -17.83
C PHE A 25 -11.96 -6.78 -19.02
N ASP A 26 -10.90 -6.77 -19.83
CA ASP A 26 -10.76 -5.95 -21.03
C ASP A 26 -11.28 -6.65 -22.30
N GLY A 27 -11.81 -7.86 -22.19
CA GLY A 27 -12.24 -8.65 -23.34
C GLY A 27 -11.13 -9.50 -23.96
N SER A 28 -9.89 -9.39 -23.49
CA SER A 28 -8.78 -10.22 -23.96
C SER A 28 -8.86 -11.65 -23.40
N LYS A 29 -8.08 -12.57 -23.97
CA LYS A 29 -8.01 -13.94 -23.47
C LYS A 29 -7.14 -14.01 -22.24
N LEU A 30 -7.67 -14.61 -21.17
CA LEU A 30 -6.88 -14.92 -19.99
C LEU A 30 -5.84 -15.99 -20.34
N ASP A 31 -4.60 -15.80 -19.87
CA ASP A 31 -3.56 -16.82 -20.00
C ASP A 31 -3.73 -17.93 -18.94
N LEU A 32 -4.93 -18.53 -18.94
CA LEU A 32 -5.41 -19.62 -18.13
C LEU A 32 -6.45 -20.42 -18.90
N ARG A 33 -6.49 -21.74 -18.68
CA ARG A 33 -7.44 -22.63 -19.34
C ARG A 33 -8.42 -23.26 -18.36
N PRO A 34 -9.72 -23.34 -18.68
CA PRO A 34 -10.72 -23.92 -17.80
C PRO A 34 -10.70 -25.44 -17.95
N PHE A 35 -10.79 -26.15 -16.82
CA PHE A 35 -10.83 -27.60 -16.76
C PHE A 35 -11.86 -28.04 -15.72
N GLN A 36 -12.42 -29.23 -15.90
CA GLN A 36 -13.16 -29.93 -14.86
C GLN A 36 -12.25 -30.89 -14.12
N TYR A 37 -12.14 -30.68 -12.82
CA TYR A 37 -11.47 -31.58 -11.90
C TYR A 37 -12.47 -32.58 -11.34
N HIS A 38 -12.25 -33.86 -11.61
CA HIS A 38 -13.08 -34.98 -11.16
C HIS A 38 -12.35 -35.75 -10.07
N MET A 39 -13.01 -35.96 -8.93
CA MET A 39 -12.47 -36.76 -7.83
C MET A 39 -13.48 -37.82 -7.38
N GLY A 40 -13.39 -38.99 -8.01
CA GLY A 40 -14.27 -40.12 -7.69
C GLY A 40 -15.75 -39.83 -7.97
N LYS A 41 -16.59 -39.89 -6.94
CA LYS A 41 -18.04 -39.62 -7.03
C LYS A 41 -18.43 -38.19 -6.64
N LEU A 42 -17.45 -37.33 -6.35
CA LEU A 42 -17.73 -35.92 -6.05
C LEU A 42 -18.11 -35.19 -7.32
N ASP A 43 -18.96 -34.18 -7.16
CA ASP A 43 -19.33 -33.31 -8.27
C ASP A 43 -18.07 -32.67 -8.89
N PRO A 44 -17.99 -32.63 -10.23
CA PRO A 44 -16.86 -32.00 -10.91
C PRO A 44 -16.73 -30.54 -10.49
N VAL A 45 -15.51 -30.12 -10.19
CA VAL A 45 -15.21 -28.72 -9.84
C VAL A 45 -14.50 -28.06 -11.01
N THR A 46 -14.99 -26.90 -11.43
CA THR A 46 -14.28 -26.08 -12.40
C THR A 46 -13.03 -25.49 -11.78
N VAL A 47 -11.89 -25.71 -12.43
CA VAL A 47 -10.58 -25.18 -12.06
C VAL A 47 -9.96 -24.48 -13.26
N MET A 48 -8.90 -23.71 -13.01
CA MET A 48 -8.10 -23.11 -14.06
C MET A 48 -6.70 -23.70 -14.08
N VAL A 49 -6.10 -23.75 -15.27
CA VAL A 49 -4.75 -24.28 -15.48
C VAL A 49 -3.86 -23.20 -16.07
N LYS A 50 -2.77 -22.89 -15.36
CA LYS A 50 -1.65 -22.13 -15.87
C LYS A 50 -0.65 -23.08 -16.50
N ARG A 51 -0.37 -22.92 -17.80
CA ARG A 51 0.62 -23.72 -18.52
C ARG A 51 1.92 -22.90 -18.61
N GLY A 52 3.04 -23.52 -18.28
CA GLY A 52 4.35 -22.95 -18.55
C GLY A 52 4.61 -22.81 -20.05
N THR A 53 5.54 -21.95 -20.40
CA THR A 53 6.01 -21.76 -21.78
C THR A 53 7.49 -22.13 -21.89
N LYS A 54 8.03 -22.14 -23.11
CA LYS A 54 9.46 -22.40 -23.34
C LYS A 54 10.35 -21.38 -22.61
N ASP A 55 9.93 -20.12 -22.56
CA ASP A 55 10.70 -19.03 -21.95
C ASP A 55 10.43 -18.89 -20.45
N ASN A 56 9.30 -19.42 -19.97
CA ASN A 56 8.88 -19.39 -18.56
C ASN A 56 8.33 -20.78 -18.17
N GLN A 57 9.24 -21.74 -17.99
CA GLN A 57 8.90 -23.08 -17.54
C GLN A 57 8.48 -23.06 -16.07
N ILE A 58 7.44 -23.83 -15.73
CA ILE A 58 7.03 -24.04 -14.34
C ILE A 58 7.64 -25.34 -13.87
N SER A 59 8.56 -25.27 -12.91
CA SER A 59 9.21 -26.45 -12.36
C SER A 59 8.37 -27.12 -11.26
N SER A 60 8.56 -28.43 -11.08
CA SER A 60 8.07 -29.15 -9.91
C SER A 60 8.59 -28.55 -8.60
N SER A 61 9.82 -28.03 -8.59
CA SER A 61 10.40 -27.35 -7.42
C SER A 61 9.63 -26.09 -7.03
N THR A 62 9.13 -25.31 -7.99
CA THR A 62 8.25 -24.17 -7.71
C THR A 62 6.96 -24.63 -7.02
N TYR A 63 6.33 -25.68 -7.55
CA TYR A 63 5.14 -26.27 -6.91
C TYR A 63 5.42 -26.75 -5.48
N GLU A 64 6.52 -27.48 -5.25
CA GLU A 64 6.87 -27.97 -3.91
C GLU A 64 7.12 -26.84 -2.90
N ILE A 65 7.56 -25.67 -3.36
CA ILE A 65 7.68 -24.47 -2.52
C ILE A 65 6.29 -23.88 -2.22
N LEU A 66 5.40 -23.81 -3.23
CA LEU A 66 4.12 -23.09 -3.16
C LEU A 66 2.97 -23.91 -2.56
N ARG A 67 2.96 -25.25 -2.67
CA ARG A 67 1.86 -26.12 -2.19
C ARG A 67 1.51 -25.94 -0.70
N GLY A 68 2.46 -25.46 0.10
CA GLY A 68 2.27 -25.18 1.53
C GLY A 68 1.92 -23.73 1.87
N VAL A 69 1.87 -22.84 0.88
CA VAL A 69 1.66 -21.41 1.07
C VAL A 69 0.16 -21.13 1.21
N LYS A 70 -0.28 -20.91 2.45
CA LYS A 70 -1.65 -20.50 2.78
C LYS A 70 -1.66 -19.03 3.17
N LEU A 71 -1.64 -18.15 2.18
CA LEU A 71 -1.70 -16.70 2.36
C LEU A 71 -2.89 -16.13 1.60
N PRO A 72 -3.70 -15.23 2.18
CA PRO A 72 -4.86 -14.69 1.48
C PRO A 72 -4.45 -13.97 0.19
N ASN A 73 -3.34 -13.24 0.20
CA ASN A 73 -2.92 -12.45 -0.98
C ASN A 73 -2.19 -13.30 -2.04
N VAL A 74 -1.91 -14.58 -1.80
CA VAL A 74 -1.23 -15.47 -2.77
C VAL A 74 -2.23 -16.51 -3.23
N HIS A 75 -2.33 -16.71 -4.55
CA HIS A 75 -3.25 -17.68 -5.10
C HIS A 75 -2.75 -19.10 -4.78
N PRO A 76 -3.60 -19.97 -4.20
CA PRO A 76 -3.19 -21.32 -3.87
C PRO A 76 -2.96 -22.15 -5.14
N VAL A 77 -2.01 -23.06 -5.04
CA VAL A 77 -1.68 -24.02 -6.09
C VAL A 77 -2.09 -25.40 -5.60
N GLU A 78 -3.05 -26.02 -6.28
CA GLU A 78 -3.64 -27.29 -5.85
C GLU A 78 -2.80 -28.47 -6.32
N ILE A 79 -2.42 -28.49 -7.61
CA ILE A 79 -1.78 -29.63 -8.26
C ILE A 79 -0.77 -29.14 -9.30
N PHE A 80 0.34 -29.88 -9.43
CA PHE A 80 1.28 -29.75 -10.55
C PHE A 80 1.23 -30.98 -11.45
N TYR A 81 1.19 -30.75 -12.77
CA TYR A 81 1.41 -31.79 -13.75
C TYR A 81 2.71 -31.52 -14.52
N ASP A 82 3.58 -32.53 -14.55
CA ASP A 82 4.80 -32.50 -15.35
C ASP A 82 4.49 -32.80 -16.83
N LYS A 83 3.79 -31.86 -17.47
CA LYS A 83 3.33 -31.96 -18.86
C LYS A 83 3.84 -30.74 -19.65
N GLY A 84 4.54 -30.99 -20.76
CA GLY A 84 5.13 -29.93 -21.57
C GLY A 84 6.13 -29.10 -20.76
N TYR A 85 5.85 -27.82 -20.56
CA TYR A 85 6.67 -26.90 -19.74
C TYR A 85 6.13 -26.73 -18.30
N GLY A 86 5.37 -27.71 -17.80
CA GLY A 86 4.82 -27.74 -16.45
C GLY A 86 3.49 -27.01 -16.32
N TRP A 87 2.51 -27.61 -15.65
CA TRP A 87 1.15 -27.06 -15.50
C TRP A 87 0.80 -26.91 -14.02
N LEU A 88 0.21 -25.77 -13.64
CA LEU A 88 -0.38 -25.55 -12.32
C LEU A 88 -1.89 -25.53 -12.41
N VAL A 89 -2.53 -26.35 -11.59
CA VAL A 89 -3.98 -26.30 -11.36
C VAL A 89 -4.24 -25.35 -10.20
N ILE A 90 -5.12 -24.39 -10.42
CA ILE A 90 -5.47 -23.34 -9.47
C ILE A 90 -6.99 -23.16 -9.40
N PRO A 91 -7.53 -22.64 -8.27
CA PRO A 91 -8.94 -22.25 -8.21
C PRO A 91 -9.25 -21.14 -9.23
N CYS A 92 -10.51 -21.06 -9.65
CA CYS A 92 -10.96 -20.06 -10.62
C CYS A 92 -10.76 -18.63 -10.13
N ILE A 93 -10.24 -17.79 -11.01
CA ILE A 93 -10.07 -16.34 -10.86
C ILE A 93 -10.86 -15.61 -11.93
N ASP A 94 -11.09 -14.31 -11.74
CA ASP A 94 -12.00 -13.57 -12.61
C ASP A 94 -11.27 -12.75 -13.68
N GLY A 95 -9.99 -12.44 -13.49
CA GLY A 95 -9.14 -11.81 -14.50
C GLY A 95 -7.83 -11.28 -13.93
N THR A 96 -7.08 -10.49 -14.71
CA THR A 96 -5.82 -9.87 -14.28
C THR A 96 -6.00 -8.44 -13.81
N LEU A 97 -5.04 -7.91 -13.04
CA LEU A 97 -4.97 -6.48 -12.77
C LEU A 97 -4.76 -5.68 -14.07
N MET A 98 -3.98 -6.20 -15.02
CA MET A 98 -3.78 -5.56 -16.32
C MET A 98 -5.11 -5.37 -17.07
N GLY A 99 -5.87 -6.45 -17.27
CA GLY A 99 -7.18 -6.40 -17.90
C GLY A 99 -8.15 -5.49 -17.16
N TRP A 100 -8.14 -5.52 -15.81
CA TRP A 100 -8.95 -4.60 -15.01
C TRP A 100 -8.60 -3.14 -15.27
N MET A 101 -7.31 -2.80 -15.30
CA MET A 101 -6.84 -1.44 -15.57
C MET A 101 -7.19 -0.97 -16.99
N GLN A 102 -7.19 -1.86 -17.97
CA GLN A 102 -7.56 -1.58 -19.35
C GLN A 102 -9.08 -1.46 -19.54
N SER A 103 -9.88 -2.11 -18.69
CA SER A 103 -11.33 -2.03 -18.70
C SER A 103 -11.89 -0.71 -18.15
N GLU A 104 -13.21 -0.54 -18.24
CA GLU A 104 -13.94 0.57 -17.61
C GLU A 104 -13.83 0.55 -16.08
N HIS A 105 -13.69 -0.63 -15.46
CA HIS A 105 -13.54 -0.75 -14.01
C HIS A 105 -12.24 -0.12 -13.50
N GLY A 106 -11.19 -0.07 -14.34
CA GLY A 106 -9.92 0.57 -14.02
C GLY A 106 -10.05 2.08 -13.73
N LYS A 107 -11.10 2.75 -14.23
CA LYS A 107 -11.36 4.17 -13.94
C LYS A 107 -11.51 4.43 -12.45
N SER A 108 -12.12 3.50 -11.72
CA SER A 108 -12.38 3.61 -10.28
C SER A 108 -11.13 3.49 -9.39
N MET A 109 -9.98 3.10 -9.96
CA MET A 109 -8.71 3.03 -9.23
C MET A 109 -8.11 4.41 -8.96
N PHE A 110 -8.62 5.44 -9.63
CA PHE A 110 -8.20 6.82 -9.46
C PHE A 110 -9.42 7.74 -9.31
N GLN A 111 -9.24 8.83 -8.58
CA GLN A 111 -10.29 9.79 -8.27
C GLN A 111 -9.76 11.23 -8.30
N GLY A 112 -10.66 12.20 -8.31
CA GLY A 112 -10.33 13.62 -8.35
C GLY A 112 -10.54 14.27 -9.72
N GLU A 113 -10.59 15.60 -9.72
CA GLU A 113 -10.82 16.43 -10.89
C GLU A 113 -9.51 16.98 -11.46
N GLY A 114 -9.52 17.38 -12.74
CA GLY A 114 -8.33 17.92 -13.43
C GLY A 114 -7.33 16.87 -13.89
N ASP A 115 -6.12 17.33 -14.22
CA ASP A 115 -5.06 16.55 -14.87
C ASP A 115 -4.30 15.63 -13.89
N GLU A 116 -4.18 16.02 -12.62
CA GLU A 116 -3.63 15.19 -11.56
C GLU A 116 -4.74 14.40 -10.84
N LYS A 117 -4.59 13.09 -10.73
CA LYS A 117 -5.52 12.21 -10.01
C LYS A 117 -4.92 11.67 -8.72
N GLN A 118 -5.79 11.39 -7.76
CA GLN A 118 -5.46 10.65 -6.55
C GLN A 118 -5.72 9.16 -6.75
N MET A 119 -4.92 8.28 -6.14
CA MET A 119 -5.30 6.87 -6.01
C MET A 119 -6.54 6.73 -5.12
N SER A 120 -7.52 5.95 -5.56
CA SER A 120 -8.69 5.64 -4.74
C SER A 120 -8.30 4.76 -3.55
N GLN A 121 -9.14 4.73 -2.50
CA GLN A 121 -8.89 3.87 -1.34
C GLN A 121 -8.79 2.39 -1.74
N GLN A 122 -9.65 1.95 -2.67
CA GLN A 122 -9.62 0.58 -3.19
C GLN A 122 -8.25 0.24 -3.82
N PHE A 123 -7.70 1.12 -4.65
CA PHE A 123 -6.40 0.86 -5.26
C PHE A 123 -5.27 0.84 -4.24
N ARG A 124 -5.32 1.74 -3.25
CA ARG A 124 -4.36 1.73 -2.13
C ARG A 124 -4.40 0.41 -1.37
N ASP A 125 -5.60 -0.08 -1.03
CA ASP A 125 -5.78 -1.34 -0.31
C ASP A 125 -5.22 -2.52 -1.12
N MET A 126 -5.42 -2.53 -2.45
CA MET A 126 -4.82 -3.51 -3.35
C MET A 126 -3.30 -3.49 -3.32
N LEU A 127 -2.67 -2.31 -3.36
CA LEU A 127 -1.21 -2.16 -3.29
C LEU A 127 -0.67 -2.62 -1.93
N ILE A 128 -1.37 -2.30 -0.85
CA ILE A 128 -1.04 -2.76 0.51
C ILE A 128 -1.17 -4.30 0.60
N ASP A 129 -2.20 -4.88 -0.02
CA ASP A 129 -2.39 -6.33 -0.10
C ASP A 129 -1.26 -7.03 -0.86
N ILE A 130 -0.75 -6.42 -1.93
CA ILE A 130 0.43 -6.90 -2.66
C ILE A 130 1.66 -6.85 -1.75
N CYS A 131 1.93 -5.71 -1.10
CA CYS A 131 3.02 -5.56 -0.13
C CYS A 131 2.94 -6.64 0.96
N ASN A 132 1.75 -6.88 1.51
CA ASN A 132 1.52 -7.86 2.56
C ASN A 132 1.78 -9.31 2.08
N GLY A 133 1.37 -9.64 0.85
CA GLY A 133 1.67 -10.93 0.23
C GLY A 133 3.17 -11.16 0.09
N LEU A 134 3.89 -10.17 -0.46
CA LEU A 134 5.33 -10.23 -0.69
C LEU A 134 6.14 -10.25 0.61
N ASP A 135 5.77 -9.43 1.60
CA ASP A 135 6.41 -9.43 2.92
C ASP A 135 6.27 -10.78 3.62
N LYS A 136 5.08 -11.39 3.59
CA LYS A 136 4.85 -12.71 4.20
C LYS A 136 5.56 -13.84 3.46
N LEU A 137 5.70 -13.74 2.14
CA LEU A 137 6.53 -14.67 1.36
C LEU A 137 8.01 -14.53 1.74
N SER A 138 8.49 -13.29 1.86
CA SER A 138 9.87 -12.99 2.30
C SER A 138 10.17 -13.55 3.70
N GLN A 139 9.25 -13.41 4.65
CA GLN A 139 9.35 -14.03 5.98
C GLN A 139 9.45 -15.56 5.92
N LYS A 140 8.79 -16.19 4.94
CA LYS A 140 8.88 -17.63 4.66
C LYS A 140 10.10 -17.98 3.79
N ARG A 141 10.96 -17.01 3.49
CA ARG A 141 12.14 -17.11 2.62
C ARG A 141 11.82 -17.53 1.17
N ILE A 142 10.61 -17.23 0.71
CA ILE A 142 10.13 -17.53 -0.64
C ILE A 142 10.20 -16.25 -1.46
N PHE A 143 10.91 -16.30 -2.59
CA PHE A 143 11.12 -15.15 -3.45
C PHE A 143 10.74 -15.48 -4.89
N PRO A 144 9.85 -14.70 -5.53
CA PRO A 144 9.63 -14.82 -6.95
C PRO A 144 10.90 -14.41 -7.71
N ARG A 145 11.31 -15.18 -8.72
CA ARG A 145 12.47 -14.81 -9.56
C ARG A 145 12.12 -13.66 -10.49
N LYS A 146 10.89 -13.68 -11.02
CA LYS A 146 10.28 -12.62 -11.81
C LYS A 146 8.98 -12.23 -11.13
N PHE A 147 8.68 -10.94 -11.10
CA PHE A 147 7.44 -10.43 -10.56
C PHE A 147 7.07 -9.13 -11.30
N GLY A 148 5.84 -9.06 -11.79
CA GLY A 148 5.31 -7.87 -12.43
C GLY A 148 3.78 -7.88 -12.45
N ILE A 149 3.20 -6.91 -13.15
CA ILE A 149 1.74 -6.73 -13.21
C ILE A 149 1.00 -7.96 -13.76
N GLY A 150 1.64 -8.77 -14.61
CA GLY A 150 1.06 -10.01 -15.15
C GLY A 150 0.93 -11.15 -14.14
N ASP A 151 1.59 -11.06 -12.98
CA ASP A 151 1.48 -12.04 -11.90
C ASP A 151 0.36 -11.68 -10.90
N ILE A 152 -0.35 -10.58 -11.15
CA ILE A 152 -1.36 -10.02 -10.26
C ILE A 152 -2.73 -10.26 -10.86
N TYR A 153 -3.52 -11.07 -10.16
CA TYR A 153 -4.87 -11.44 -10.57
C TYR A 153 -5.91 -10.87 -9.61
N ILE A 154 -7.14 -10.75 -10.10
CA ILE A 154 -8.29 -10.28 -9.34
C ILE A 154 -9.29 -11.41 -9.19
N LYS A 155 -9.72 -11.60 -7.94
CA LYS A 155 -10.88 -12.40 -7.58
C LYS A 155 -11.98 -11.48 -7.06
N LEU A 156 -13.16 -11.54 -7.64
CA LEU A 156 -14.36 -10.90 -7.15
C LEU A 156 -14.94 -11.75 -6.02
N VAL A 157 -14.96 -11.20 -4.81
CA VAL A 157 -15.60 -11.81 -3.65
C VAL A 157 -16.79 -10.96 -3.30
N SER A 158 -18.00 -11.47 -3.57
CA SER A 158 -19.25 -10.71 -3.42
C SER A 158 -19.23 -9.37 -4.17
N GLY A 159 -18.67 -9.37 -5.39
CA GLY A 159 -18.53 -8.18 -6.23
C GLY A 159 -17.35 -7.26 -5.87
N ILE A 160 -16.65 -7.51 -4.76
CA ILE A 160 -15.49 -6.70 -4.35
C ILE A 160 -14.21 -7.31 -4.93
N PRO A 161 -13.41 -6.56 -5.70
CA PRO A 161 -12.16 -7.06 -6.25
C PRO A 161 -11.11 -7.23 -5.15
N LYS A 162 -10.50 -8.41 -5.10
CA LYS A 162 -9.41 -8.77 -4.20
C LYS A 162 -8.22 -9.26 -5.01
N ILE A 163 -7.03 -8.79 -4.66
CA ILE A 163 -5.79 -9.20 -5.32
C ILE A 163 -5.37 -10.61 -4.89
N ARG A 164 -4.93 -11.40 -5.86
CA ARG A 164 -4.28 -12.70 -5.70
C ARG A 164 -3.01 -12.74 -6.54
N LEU A 165 -1.87 -12.97 -5.90
CA LEU A 165 -0.58 -13.15 -6.57
C LEU A 165 -0.48 -14.60 -7.08
N LEU A 166 -0.43 -14.82 -8.39
CA LEU A 166 -0.18 -16.14 -8.97
C LEU A 166 1.29 -16.25 -9.36
N LEU A 167 2.07 -16.95 -8.53
CA LEU A 167 3.50 -17.10 -8.74
C LEU A 167 3.80 -18.38 -9.51
N THR A 168 4.58 -18.27 -10.58
CA THR A 168 4.90 -19.39 -11.48
C THR A 168 6.39 -19.76 -11.50
N ASP A 169 7.24 -18.91 -10.91
CA ASP A 169 8.69 -19.15 -10.75
C ASP A 169 9.18 -18.55 -9.43
N VAL A 170 9.46 -19.42 -8.46
CA VAL A 170 9.92 -19.02 -7.12
C VAL A 170 11.16 -19.80 -6.70
N GLN A 171 11.88 -19.23 -5.74
CA GLN A 171 13.03 -19.87 -5.11
C GLN A 171 12.99 -19.66 -3.60
N LYS A 172 13.53 -20.65 -2.86
CA LYS A 172 13.89 -20.45 -1.46
C LYS A 172 15.30 -19.89 -1.38
N LYS A 173 15.49 -18.83 -0.60
CA LYS A 173 16.82 -18.28 -0.30
C LYS A 173 17.13 -18.47 1.18
N GLU A 174 18.36 -18.85 1.51
CA GLU A 174 18.75 -19.00 2.92
C GLU A 174 18.76 -17.66 3.67
N PHE A 175 19.11 -16.59 2.94
CA PHE A 175 19.11 -15.22 3.42
C PHE A 175 18.00 -14.42 2.75
N SER A 176 17.34 -13.55 3.52
CA SER A 176 16.44 -12.56 2.93
C SER A 176 17.30 -11.63 2.06
N PRO A 177 17.09 -11.56 0.72
CA PRO A 177 17.63 -10.46 -0.04
C PRO A 177 17.13 -9.16 0.59
N SER A 178 17.85 -8.05 0.35
CA SER A 178 17.34 -6.75 0.74
C SER A 178 15.92 -6.59 0.18
N ASN A 179 14.99 -6.11 1.01
CA ASN A 179 13.58 -5.89 0.63
C ASN A 179 13.41 -4.89 -0.55
N VAL A 180 14.51 -4.38 -1.11
CA VAL A 180 14.57 -3.38 -2.16
C VAL A 180 14.10 -3.93 -3.51
N ASP A 181 14.35 -5.20 -3.83
CA ASP A 181 14.05 -5.75 -5.18
C ASP A 181 12.55 -5.79 -5.51
N PHE A 182 11.69 -6.15 -4.55
CA PHE A 182 10.25 -6.19 -4.82
C PHE A 182 9.58 -4.81 -4.77
N ARG A 183 10.14 -3.89 -3.99
CA ARG A 183 9.66 -2.52 -3.84
C ARG A 183 9.78 -1.74 -5.16
N GLY A 184 10.92 -1.87 -5.83
CA GLY A 184 11.11 -1.32 -7.19
C GLY A 184 10.09 -1.89 -8.18
N LYS A 185 9.87 -3.21 -8.17
CA LYS A 185 8.87 -3.85 -9.05
C LYS A 185 7.45 -3.34 -8.79
N LEU A 186 7.10 -3.05 -7.53
CA LEU A 186 5.79 -2.48 -7.21
C LEU A 186 5.67 -1.02 -7.68
N ASP A 187 6.76 -0.25 -7.62
CA ASP A 187 6.81 1.08 -8.24
C ASP A 187 6.56 1.00 -9.76
N ASP A 188 7.17 0.03 -10.44
CA ASP A 188 6.98 -0.22 -11.87
C ASP A 188 5.53 -0.60 -12.17
N ILE A 189 4.90 -1.45 -11.33
CA ILE A 189 3.48 -1.80 -11.46
C ILE A 189 2.59 -0.56 -11.34
N ILE A 190 2.81 0.29 -10.33
CA ILE A 190 2.03 1.52 -10.15
C ILE A 190 2.23 2.47 -11.33
N THR A 191 3.47 2.62 -11.80
CA THR A 191 3.81 3.43 -12.97
C THR A 191 3.08 2.90 -14.20
N LYS A 192 3.07 1.59 -14.41
CA LYS A 192 2.36 0.96 -15.52
C LYS A 192 0.86 1.17 -15.46
N CYS A 193 0.27 1.08 -14.27
CA CYS A 193 -1.14 1.41 -14.06
C CYS A 193 -1.46 2.86 -14.44
N CYS A 194 -0.57 3.81 -14.11
CA CYS A 194 -0.74 5.21 -14.49
C CYS A 194 -0.62 5.42 -16.00
N GLU A 195 0.36 4.76 -16.65
CA GLU A 195 0.55 4.80 -18.11
C GLU A 195 -0.68 4.26 -18.87
N ILE A 196 -1.21 3.11 -18.47
CA ILE A 196 -2.40 2.49 -19.11
C ILE A 196 -3.59 3.45 -19.09
N ARG A 197 -3.70 4.27 -18.04
CA ARG A 197 -4.81 5.22 -17.86
C ARG A 197 -4.48 6.62 -18.33
N SER A 198 -3.24 6.88 -18.78
CA SER A 198 -2.74 8.22 -19.08
C SER A 198 -2.96 9.21 -17.92
N ILE A 199 -2.65 8.79 -16.70
CA ILE A 199 -2.87 9.56 -15.47
C ILE A 199 -1.56 10.09 -14.91
N GLN A 200 -1.58 11.36 -14.48
CA GLN A 200 -0.56 11.89 -13.59
C GLN A 200 -1.03 11.82 -12.14
N LEU A 201 -0.17 11.36 -11.24
CA LEU A 201 -0.51 11.28 -9.82
C LEU A 201 -0.35 12.65 -9.15
N ASN A 202 -1.34 13.02 -8.35
CA ASN A 202 -1.22 14.18 -7.47
C ASN A 202 -0.10 14.00 -6.45
N HIS A 203 0.34 15.10 -5.85
CA HIS A 203 1.46 15.10 -4.92
C HIS A 203 1.30 14.08 -3.76
N LEU A 204 0.10 13.95 -3.18
CA LEU A 204 -0.17 13.00 -2.09
C LEU A 204 0.01 11.54 -2.53
N SER A 205 -0.46 11.19 -3.73
CA SER A 205 -0.34 9.83 -4.27
C SER A 205 1.09 9.53 -4.74
N ARG A 206 1.83 10.54 -5.24
CA ARG A 206 3.26 10.43 -5.51
C ARG A 206 4.06 10.11 -4.24
N GLN A 207 3.74 10.78 -3.13
CA GLN A 207 4.39 10.51 -1.85
C GLN A 207 4.07 9.10 -1.30
N PHE A 208 2.83 8.64 -1.47
CA PHE A 208 2.45 7.25 -1.14
C PHE A 208 3.22 6.23 -1.99
N LYS A 209 3.29 6.43 -3.31
CA LYS A 209 4.09 5.63 -4.25
C LYS A 209 5.57 5.60 -3.85
N TRP A 210 6.16 6.75 -3.55
CA TRP A 210 7.55 6.86 -3.08
C TRP A 210 7.79 6.06 -1.79
N CYS A 211 6.85 6.08 -0.83
CA CYS A 211 7.01 5.29 0.40
C CYS A 211 7.06 3.78 0.17
N ILE A 212 6.37 3.29 -0.86
CA ILE A 212 6.43 1.89 -1.26
C ILE A 212 7.83 1.53 -1.75
N SER A 213 8.41 2.39 -2.60
CA SER A 213 9.68 2.12 -3.29
C SER A 213 10.93 2.49 -2.48
N ALA A 214 10.79 3.36 -1.49
CA ALA A 214 11.88 3.85 -0.66
C ALA A 214 12.63 2.74 0.09
N ASP A 215 13.95 2.92 0.25
CA ASP A 215 14.82 2.02 1.02
C ASP A 215 14.30 1.92 2.47
N PRO A 216 14.08 0.71 3.01
CA PRO A 216 13.71 0.50 4.41
C PRO A 216 14.60 1.26 5.42
N LYS A 217 15.88 1.49 5.10
CA LYS A 217 16.80 2.27 5.96
C LYS A 217 16.31 3.69 6.21
N ASN A 218 15.62 4.30 5.23
CA ASN A 218 15.00 5.63 5.36
C ASN A 218 13.93 5.68 6.45
N PHE A 219 13.43 4.50 6.85
CA PHE A 219 12.42 4.29 7.88
C PHE A 219 12.91 3.31 8.95
N SER A 220 14.23 3.19 9.15
CA SER A 220 14.82 2.21 10.09
C SER A 220 14.35 2.35 11.54
N TRP A 221 13.82 3.52 11.91
CA TRP A 221 13.21 3.79 13.21
C TRP A 221 11.74 3.31 13.32
N ILE A 222 11.11 2.93 12.20
CA ILE A 222 9.77 2.36 12.15
C ILE A 222 9.87 0.88 12.49
N THR A 223 9.24 0.49 13.59
CA THR A 223 9.20 -0.91 14.05
C THR A 223 8.07 -1.72 13.41
N GLN A 224 7.17 -1.07 12.68
CA GLN A 224 6.03 -1.69 12.03
C GLN A 224 6.40 -2.29 10.67
N SER A 225 5.62 -3.27 10.21
CA SER A 225 5.72 -3.78 8.85
C SER A 225 5.36 -2.68 7.83
N LEU A 226 5.88 -2.77 6.59
CA LEU A 226 5.54 -1.81 5.54
C LEU A 226 4.01 -1.76 5.29
N PRO A 227 3.29 -2.88 5.17
CA PRO A 227 1.84 -2.86 5.02
C PRO A 227 1.12 -2.08 6.13
N ASP A 228 1.53 -2.26 7.39
CA ASP A 228 0.88 -1.58 8.52
C ASP A 228 1.20 -0.08 8.52
N PHE A 229 2.42 0.29 8.14
CA PHE A 229 2.80 1.68 7.92
C PHE A 229 2.00 2.33 6.78
N LEU A 230 1.76 1.62 5.67
CA LEU A 230 1.02 2.16 4.52
C LEU A 230 -0.48 2.26 4.76
N LYS A 231 -1.08 1.34 5.54
CA LYS A 231 -2.51 1.41 5.92
C LYS A 231 -2.86 2.72 6.62
N SER A 232 -1.96 3.18 7.48
CA SER A 232 -2.18 4.41 8.25
C SER A 232 -1.57 5.65 7.57
N TYR A 233 -1.19 5.56 6.29
CA TYR A 233 -0.53 6.68 5.61
C TYR A 233 -1.50 7.87 5.41
N PRO A 234 -1.05 9.12 5.64
CA PRO A 234 -1.93 10.28 5.80
C PRO A 234 -2.51 10.88 4.52
N ASN A 235 -2.21 10.30 3.35
CA ASN A 235 -2.64 10.84 2.06
C ASN A 235 -4.16 10.78 1.82
N ALA A 236 -4.94 10.12 2.67
CA ALA A 236 -6.40 10.16 2.66
C ALA A 236 -7.03 10.29 4.05
N TRP A 237 -6.29 10.82 5.04
CA TRP A 237 -6.86 11.06 6.36
C TRP A 237 -7.98 12.10 6.30
N THR A 238 -9.05 11.79 7.01
CA THR A 238 -10.10 12.73 7.39
C THR A 238 -9.55 13.81 8.33
N THR A 239 -10.27 14.93 8.45
CA THR A 239 -9.95 15.98 9.44
C THR A 239 -9.82 15.39 10.84
N ARG A 240 -10.74 14.49 11.23
CA ARG A 240 -10.72 13.85 12.56
C ARG A 240 -9.46 13.03 12.81
N GLU A 241 -8.98 12.27 11.83
CA GLU A 241 -7.74 11.51 11.97
C GLU A 241 -6.53 12.43 12.17
N LYS A 242 -6.48 13.55 11.43
CA LYS A 242 -5.43 14.58 11.58
C LYS A 242 -5.46 15.22 12.97
N GLU A 243 -6.64 15.52 13.50
CA GLU A 243 -6.84 16.04 14.86
C GLU A 243 -6.32 15.08 15.93
N CYS A 244 -6.76 13.82 15.87
CA CYS A 244 -6.30 12.77 16.78
C CYS A 244 -4.78 12.60 16.71
N TYR A 245 -4.22 12.61 15.50
CA TYR A 245 -2.80 12.48 15.28
C TYR A 245 -2.00 13.65 15.87
N LEU A 246 -2.41 14.90 15.64
CA LEU A 246 -1.80 16.10 16.23
C LEU A 246 -1.78 16.02 17.77
N MET A 247 -2.90 15.61 18.36
CA MET A 247 -3.03 15.47 19.81
C MET A 247 -2.11 14.38 20.37
N ASN A 248 -1.90 13.28 19.64
CA ASN A 248 -1.10 12.14 20.07
C ASN A 248 0.41 12.39 19.93
N ILE A 249 0.88 13.06 18.88
CA ILE A 249 2.31 13.35 18.69
C ILE A 249 2.89 14.13 19.88
N VAL A 250 2.17 15.16 20.32
CA VAL A 250 2.64 16.08 21.37
C VAL A 250 2.39 15.54 22.77
N SER A 251 1.54 14.52 22.93
CA SER A 251 1.23 13.94 24.25
C SER A 251 2.21 12.83 24.67
N GLY A 252 3.20 12.48 23.83
CA GLY A 252 4.35 11.64 24.21
C GLY A 252 4.02 10.18 24.59
N GLY A 253 2.82 9.68 24.27
CA GLY A 253 2.31 8.41 24.79
C GLY A 253 3.14 7.16 24.46
N HIS A 254 4.03 7.21 23.46
CA HIS A 254 4.81 6.05 22.99
C HIS A 254 6.32 6.27 22.83
N LEU A 255 6.83 7.49 23.02
CA LEU A 255 8.26 7.82 22.89
C LEU A 255 8.72 8.66 24.07
N PRO A 256 9.90 8.41 24.65
CA PRO A 256 10.48 9.29 25.67
C PRO A 256 10.49 10.74 25.14
N TRP A 257 10.04 11.70 25.96
CA TRP A 257 9.91 13.13 25.61
C TRP A 257 11.15 13.72 24.93
N HIS A 258 12.34 13.25 25.30
CA HIS A 258 13.61 13.63 24.68
C HIS A 258 13.77 13.11 23.23
N GLY A 259 13.21 11.94 22.91
CA GLY A 259 13.23 11.34 21.56
C GLY A 259 12.28 12.00 20.57
N VAL A 260 11.16 12.59 21.04
CA VAL A 260 10.22 13.35 20.18
C VAL A 260 10.85 14.67 19.76
N LYS A 261 11.44 15.41 20.71
CA LYS A 261 12.13 16.68 20.44
C LYS A 261 13.36 16.48 19.55
N SER A 262 14.18 15.45 19.81
CA SER A 262 15.39 15.21 19.02
C SER A 262 15.07 14.81 17.57
N ARG A 263 13.94 14.16 17.28
CA ARG A 263 13.55 13.78 15.92
C ARG A 263 13.06 14.96 15.08
N ILE A 264 12.27 15.87 15.65
CA ILE A 264 11.87 17.11 14.94
C ILE A 264 13.08 18.06 14.78
N ARG A 265 13.91 18.20 15.82
CA ARG A 265 15.09 19.10 15.80
C ARG A 265 16.25 18.54 14.99
N GLY A 266 16.43 17.22 15.00
CA GLY A 266 17.61 16.53 14.47
C GLY A 266 17.42 15.83 13.13
N SER A 267 16.32 16.05 12.40
CA SER A 267 16.19 15.55 11.03
C SER A 267 17.16 16.31 10.12
N PRO A 268 18.30 15.73 9.69
CA PRO A 268 19.17 16.31 8.69
C PRO A 268 18.52 15.99 7.34
N ASN A 269 17.76 16.92 6.80
CA ASN A 269 17.10 16.77 5.49
C ASN A 269 18.07 17.07 4.33
N ASP A 270 19.37 16.80 4.48
CA ASP A 270 20.37 17.32 3.53
C ASP A 270 20.59 16.44 2.29
N ASP A 271 20.10 15.19 2.23
CA ASP A 271 20.43 14.27 1.12
C ASP A 271 19.27 13.79 0.25
N LEU A 272 18.04 14.31 0.38
CA LEU A 272 16.90 13.79 -0.38
C LEU A 272 16.03 14.88 -0.98
N LYS A 273 16.30 15.23 -2.25
CA LYS A 273 15.59 16.22 -3.08
C LYS A 273 14.07 16.02 -3.19
N GLU A 274 13.52 14.85 -2.82
CA GLU A 274 12.10 14.51 -2.96
C GLU A 274 11.30 14.50 -1.64
N LYS A 275 11.94 14.71 -0.47
CA LYS A 275 11.26 14.68 0.85
C LYS A 275 10.54 15.99 1.25
N GLY A 276 10.55 17.01 0.40
CA GLY A 276 9.98 18.32 0.72
C GLY A 276 10.78 19.06 1.80
N SER A 277 10.45 20.34 2.00
CA SER A 277 11.10 21.18 3.02
C SER A 277 11.00 20.55 4.42
N PRO A 278 11.97 20.78 5.32
CA PRO A 278 11.80 20.39 6.72
C PRO A 278 10.51 21.00 7.30
N ILE A 279 9.97 20.38 8.36
CA ILE A 279 8.91 21.02 9.14
C ILE A 279 9.51 22.28 9.73
N ASP A 280 8.99 23.43 9.34
CA ASP A 280 9.39 24.73 9.87
C ASP A 280 8.14 25.55 10.20
N TRP A 281 8.33 26.59 10.98
CA TRP A 281 7.29 27.59 11.19
C TRP A 281 6.86 28.18 9.84
N PRO A 282 5.56 28.40 9.62
CA PRO A 282 5.08 29.00 8.41
C PRO A 282 5.57 30.44 8.29
N ARG A 283 6.06 30.80 7.10
CA ARG A 283 6.67 32.10 6.83
C ARG A 283 5.93 32.82 5.70
N ASN A 284 5.84 34.13 5.81
CA ASN A 284 5.32 34.98 4.75
C ASN A 284 6.33 35.13 3.60
N ILE A 285 5.95 35.86 2.55
CA ILE A 285 6.79 36.11 1.37
C ILE A 285 8.13 36.81 1.69
N HIS A 286 8.26 37.43 2.87
CA HIS A 286 9.47 38.09 3.35
C HIS A 286 10.32 37.20 4.27
N GLY A 287 9.97 35.91 4.43
CA GLY A 287 10.70 34.95 5.25
C GLY A 287 10.47 35.09 6.76
N SER A 288 9.59 36.00 7.19
CA SER A 288 9.22 36.15 8.60
C SER A 288 8.09 35.19 8.97
N VAL A 289 8.08 34.69 10.21
CA VAL A 289 6.97 33.86 10.70
C VAL A 289 5.66 34.62 10.56
N ILE A 290 4.61 33.91 10.13
CA ILE A 290 3.32 34.54 9.84
C ILE A 290 2.75 35.28 11.07
N PRO A 291 2.11 36.44 10.88
CA PRO A 291 1.60 37.26 11.99
C PRO A 291 0.64 36.55 12.92
N GLU A 292 -0.19 35.65 12.38
CA GLU A 292 -1.24 34.91 13.10
C GLU A 292 -0.64 34.12 14.28
N LEU A 293 0.50 33.46 14.07
CA LEU A 293 1.19 32.73 15.12
C LEU A 293 1.99 33.64 16.06
N LEU A 294 2.56 34.74 15.55
CA LEU A 294 3.29 35.70 16.37
C LEU A 294 2.37 36.41 17.37
N LYS A 295 1.16 36.79 16.96
CA LYS A 295 0.13 37.37 17.86
C LYS A 295 -0.19 36.45 19.02
N ILE A 296 -0.22 35.13 18.78
CA ILE A 296 -0.52 34.15 19.83
C ILE A 296 0.63 34.05 20.82
N ILE A 297 1.89 34.06 20.35
CA ILE A 297 3.07 34.07 21.23
C ILE A 297 3.05 35.28 22.17
N GLN A 298 2.60 36.44 21.67
CA GLN A 298 2.49 37.69 22.44
C GLN A 298 1.45 37.63 23.57
N LEU A 299 0.51 36.68 23.56
CA LEU A 299 -0.45 36.48 24.65
C LEU A 299 0.21 36.03 25.96
N GLY A 300 1.46 35.55 25.92
CA GLY A 300 2.20 35.15 27.10
C GLY A 300 1.76 33.80 27.70
N GLY A 301 2.35 33.44 28.84
CA GLY A 301 2.03 32.20 29.57
C GLY A 301 2.24 30.93 28.73
N LYS A 302 1.19 30.09 28.64
CA LYS A 302 1.26 28.80 27.93
C LYS A 302 1.46 28.91 26.41
N TRP A 303 1.21 30.10 25.86
CA TRP A 303 1.29 30.40 24.43
C TRP A 303 2.70 30.79 23.96
N VAL A 304 3.62 31.09 24.89
CA VAL A 304 5.00 31.43 24.55
C VAL A 304 5.71 30.19 24.00
N LYS A 305 6.30 30.34 22.81
CA LYS A 305 7.04 29.32 22.06
C LYS A 305 8.18 29.98 21.32
N ASN A 306 9.24 29.22 21.02
CA ASN A 306 10.37 29.70 20.23
C ASN A 306 10.11 29.52 18.72
N PRO A 307 9.98 30.61 17.93
CA PRO A 307 9.81 30.54 16.47
C PRO A 307 11.01 29.95 15.72
N ASP A 308 12.16 29.78 16.38
CA ASP A 308 13.34 29.12 15.81
C ASP A 308 13.36 27.61 16.10
N ASP A 309 12.46 27.10 16.95
CA ASP A 309 12.35 25.68 17.28
C ASP A 309 11.18 25.03 16.55
N ARG A 310 11.50 24.12 15.63
CA ARG A 310 10.53 23.34 14.83
C ARG A 310 9.55 22.53 15.69
N PHE A 311 9.98 22.05 16.86
CA PHE A 311 9.09 21.32 17.77
C PHE A 311 8.04 22.24 18.37
N ASP A 312 8.44 23.47 18.68
CA ASP A 312 7.58 24.46 19.28
C ASP A 312 6.48 24.92 18.33
N TYR A 313 6.70 24.86 17.00
CA TYR A 313 5.62 25.04 16.00
C TYR A 313 4.50 24.01 16.19
N ILE A 314 4.85 22.72 16.18
CA ILE A 314 3.88 21.63 16.31
C ILE A 314 3.19 21.68 17.68
N HIS A 315 3.94 22.01 18.73
CA HIS A 315 3.40 22.19 20.07
C HIS A 315 2.46 23.40 20.14
N GLN A 316 2.76 24.50 19.43
CA GLN A 316 1.89 25.66 19.33
C GLN A 316 0.57 25.31 18.66
N CYS A 317 0.61 24.66 17.49
CA CYS A 317 -0.60 24.20 16.78
C CYS A 317 -1.47 23.32 17.68
N ARG A 318 -0.87 22.34 18.38
CA ARG A 318 -1.61 21.48 19.30
C ARG A 318 -2.23 22.26 20.47
N ASN A 319 -1.51 23.23 21.05
CA ASN A 319 -2.03 24.02 22.15
C ASN A 319 -3.16 24.96 21.70
N CYS A 320 -3.04 25.58 20.53
CA CYS A 320 -4.11 26.35 19.90
C CYS A 320 -5.34 25.46 19.66
N TYR A 321 -5.16 24.24 19.14
CA TYR A 321 -6.25 23.31 18.92
C TYR A 321 -6.94 22.91 20.24
N LYS A 322 -6.16 22.48 21.24
CA LYS A 322 -6.69 21.99 22.53
C LYS A 322 -7.42 23.08 23.33
N HIS A 323 -6.94 24.32 23.26
CA HIS A 323 -7.42 25.44 24.07
C HIS A 323 -8.06 26.53 23.20
N PHE A 324 -8.64 26.15 22.06
CA PHE A 324 -9.10 27.09 21.04
C PHE A 324 -10.10 28.10 21.57
N SER A 325 -11.03 27.66 22.43
CA SER A 325 -12.05 28.51 23.06
C SER A 325 -11.47 29.56 24.04
N GLU A 326 -10.22 29.40 24.46
CA GLU A 326 -9.53 30.33 25.36
C GLU A 326 -8.75 31.42 24.60
N LEU A 327 -8.63 31.30 23.27
CA LEU A 327 -7.98 32.31 22.44
C LEU A 327 -8.90 33.55 22.31
N PRO A 328 -8.34 34.78 22.23
CA PRO A 328 -9.12 35.95 21.84
C PRO A 328 -9.83 35.77 20.50
N ALA A 329 -10.98 36.41 20.30
CA ALA A 329 -11.81 36.24 19.10
C ALA A 329 -11.05 36.55 17.79
N GLU A 330 -10.17 37.57 17.81
CA GLU A 330 -9.31 37.90 16.68
C GLU A 330 -8.37 36.73 16.32
N ASN A 331 -7.72 36.11 17.31
CA ASN A 331 -6.84 34.96 17.09
C ASN A 331 -7.61 33.73 16.63
N GLN A 332 -8.83 33.50 17.15
CA GLN A 332 -9.69 32.42 16.67
C GLN A 332 -10.00 32.62 15.18
N SER A 333 -10.37 33.84 14.77
CA SER A 333 -10.62 34.19 13.36
C SER A 333 -9.39 33.98 12.48
N ASP A 334 -8.22 34.46 12.91
CA ASP A 334 -6.95 34.31 12.20
C ASP A 334 -6.58 32.82 11.98
N LEU A 335 -6.96 31.94 12.91
CA LEU A 335 -6.76 30.49 12.81
C LEU A 335 -7.91 29.74 12.12
N GLY A 336 -8.77 30.43 11.35
CA GLY A 336 -9.85 29.80 10.59
C GLY A 336 -11.16 29.59 11.37
N GLY A 337 -11.33 30.29 12.49
CA GLY A 337 -12.59 30.41 13.23
C GLY A 337 -13.01 29.18 14.05
N SER A 338 -12.31 28.07 13.94
CA SER A 338 -12.60 26.83 14.68
C SER A 338 -11.35 25.95 14.83
N PRO A 339 -11.36 24.95 15.73
CA PRO A 339 -10.28 23.96 15.81
C PRO A 339 -10.05 23.23 14.48
N GLN A 340 -11.12 22.91 13.73
CA GLN A 340 -11.04 22.32 12.39
C GLN A 340 -10.45 23.31 11.37
N GLY A 341 -10.79 24.60 11.50
CA GLY A 341 -10.20 25.68 10.70
C GLY A 341 -8.68 25.77 10.87
N LEU A 342 -8.17 25.52 12.08
CA LEU A 342 -6.73 25.47 12.34
C LEU A 342 -6.06 24.31 11.58
N ILE A 343 -6.69 23.12 11.54
CA ILE A 343 -6.19 21.99 10.75
C ILE A 343 -6.09 22.36 9.28
N ALA A 344 -7.12 23.03 8.72
CA ALA A 344 -7.09 23.52 7.36
C ALA A 344 -5.99 24.58 7.13
N LYS A 345 -5.78 25.49 8.08
CA LYS A 345 -4.69 26.47 8.03
C LYS A 345 -3.30 25.83 8.02
N MET A 346 -3.08 24.77 8.80
CA MET A 346 -1.81 24.02 8.75
C MET A 346 -1.53 23.43 7.37
N GLU A 347 -2.56 22.97 6.67
CA GLU A 347 -2.45 22.43 5.30
C GLU A 347 -2.27 23.52 4.25
N GLU A 348 -2.89 24.69 4.46
CA GLU A 348 -2.68 25.88 3.63
C GLU A 348 -1.22 26.34 3.71
N TRP A 349 -0.66 26.36 4.92
CA TRP A 349 0.73 26.77 5.13
C TRP A 349 1.76 25.74 4.67
N ASP A 350 1.46 24.45 4.86
CA ASP A 350 2.30 23.34 4.39
C ASP A 350 1.41 22.15 3.96
N PRO A 351 1.15 22.01 2.65
CA PRO A 351 0.31 20.92 2.13
C PRO A 351 0.82 19.51 2.47
N ASN A 352 2.09 19.38 2.86
CA ASN A 352 2.71 18.11 3.21
C ASN A 352 2.85 17.88 4.72
N ILE A 353 2.31 18.76 5.57
CA ILE A 353 2.55 18.74 7.03
C ILE A 353 2.28 17.37 7.66
N TRP A 354 1.18 16.72 7.31
CA TRP A 354 0.81 15.41 7.87
C TRP A 354 1.74 14.29 7.40
N ILE A 355 2.14 14.31 6.13
CA ILE A 355 3.11 13.36 5.58
C ILE A 355 4.46 13.52 6.27
N LYS A 356 4.94 14.76 6.42
CA LYS A 356 6.20 15.06 7.11
C LYS A 356 6.16 14.57 8.56
N LEU A 357 5.09 14.89 9.28
CA LEU A 357 4.90 14.41 10.65
C LEU A 357 4.84 12.87 10.72
N TYR A 358 4.17 12.23 9.76
CA TYR A 358 4.09 10.78 9.66
C TYR A 358 5.44 10.12 9.36
N HIS A 359 6.29 10.76 8.55
CA HIS A 359 7.67 10.30 8.30
C HIS A 359 8.62 10.53 9.47
N ILE A 360 8.21 11.24 10.52
CA ILE A 360 9.02 11.45 11.74
C ILE A 360 8.54 10.51 12.86
N PHE A 361 7.23 10.32 12.97
CA PHE A 361 6.60 9.65 14.11
C PHE A 361 5.99 8.29 13.77
N GLY A 362 5.64 8.06 12.51
CA GLY A 362 5.01 6.83 12.04
C GLY A 362 3.58 6.71 12.51
N ALA A 363 2.98 5.53 12.35
CA ALA A 363 1.67 5.26 12.93
C ALA A 363 1.76 5.26 14.46
N LEU A 364 1.02 6.18 15.08
CA LEU A 364 0.87 6.22 16.53
C LEU A 364 -0.17 5.17 16.93
N VAL A 365 0.23 4.24 17.80
CA VAL A 365 -0.65 3.14 18.23
C VAL A 365 -1.87 3.73 18.95
N ARG A 366 -3.07 3.39 18.45
CA ARG A 366 -4.41 3.93 18.76
C ARG A 366 -4.77 5.19 17.94
N MET A 367 -5.19 4.95 16.70
CA MET A 367 -6.25 5.74 16.07
C MET A 367 -7.53 4.92 16.06
#